data_AF-A0A4S2FZK2-F1
#
_entry.id   AF-A0A4S2FZK2-F1
#
_cell.length_a   1.000
_cell.length_b   1.000
_cell.length_c   1.000
_cell.angle_alpha   90.00
_cell.angle_beta   90.00
_cell.angle_gamma   90.00
#
_symmetry.space_group_name_H-M   'P 1'
#
loop_
_entity.id
_entity.type
_entity.pdbx_description
1 polymer ?
#
loop_
_entity_poly.entity_id
_entity_poly.type
_entity_poly.pdbx_seq_one_letter_code
_entity_poly.pdbx_strand_id
1 'polypeptide(L)'
;MGKRVRLTNDSLNSYGYRVLTEGVDISQYQRNPQLLYMHCRGLTIGLLKDIRKENGEITAEIVFDEATELSRQCKKQWEFGSLRMVSIGFDIIETSDDPEHLVVGQRRPTVTKARLYEVSVVDIGANDDAIKLRKDGELFTLSDGGDCPLPLLNCKSTIKSQQMELKTLALALGLTETADEAAVNAKIAELKTAKEEAATLRADKERLETDAITAAVDAAIADRRLSADKKQQFVGLGKKLGLADLKSTLDAMAPMVKPSQLIKPASTHATGGTGEKSYKKLSEVPTEEIEALKRDNEPEYRRLYKAEYGFDY
;
A
#
# COMPACT_ATOMS: atom_id res chain seq x y z
N MET A 1 -41.11 -14.16 -51.44
CA MET A 1 -41.50 -13.51 -50.17
C MET A 1 -40.22 -13.05 -49.50
N GLY A 2 -40.09 -11.75 -49.18
CA GLY A 2 -38.88 -11.24 -48.54
C GLY A 2 -38.69 -11.87 -47.16
N LYS A 3 -37.44 -12.21 -46.79
CA LYS A 3 -37.16 -12.65 -45.42
C LYS A 3 -37.28 -11.42 -44.51
N ARG A 4 -38.25 -11.43 -43.60
CA ARG A 4 -38.35 -10.41 -42.55
C ARG A 4 -37.20 -10.61 -41.56
N VAL A 5 -36.56 -9.50 -41.22
CA VAL A 5 -35.44 -9.45 -40.28
C VAL A 5 -35.76 -8.50 -39.15
N ARG A 6 -35.24 -8.82 -37.97
CA ARG A 6 -35.15 -7.88 -36.87
C ARG A 6 -33.96 -6.98 -37.09
N LEU A 7 -34.19 -5.67 -37.01
CA LEU A 7 -33.15 -4.64 -37.12
C LEU A 7 -32.60 -4.30 -35.74
N THR A 8 -33.48 -4.17 -34.74
CA THR A 8 -33.11 -3.92 -33.34
C THR A 8 -34.26 -4.22 -32.39
N ASN A 9 -33.94 -4.26 -31.10
CA ASN A 9 -34.86 -4.38 -29.98
C ASN A 9 -34.33 -3.60 -28.76
N ASP A 10 -35.11 -3.59 -27.69
CA ASP A 10 -34.78 -2.89 -26.43
C ASP A 10 -33.73 -3.62 -25.56
N SER A 11 -33.12 -4.71 -26.04
CA SER A 11 -32.17 -5.50 -25.27
C SER A 11 -30.85 -4.78 -25.07
N LEU A 12 -30.14 -5.16 -24.01
CA LEU A 12 -28.78 -4.70 -23.77
C LEU A 12 -27.86 -5.24 -24.86
N ASN A 13 -27.19 -4.35 -25.58
CA ASN A 13 -26.21 -4.74 -26.59
C ASN A 13 -24.85 -5.06 -25.96
N SER A 14 -23.96 -5.66 -26.76
CA SER A 14 -22.59 -6.02 -26.35
C SER A 14 -21.74 -4.84 -25.90
N TYR A 15 -22.11 -3.61 -26.27
CA TYR A 15 -21.44 -2.38 -25.86
C TYR A 15 -21.90 -1.84 -24.50
N GLY A 16 -22.83 -2.53 -23.86
CA GLY A 16 -23.31 -2.19 -22.53
C GLY A 16 -24.24 -0.98 -22.50
N TYR A 17 -24.93 -0.67 -23.61
CA TYR A 17 -26.07 0.24 -23.66
C TYR A 17 -27.30 -0.44 -24.27
N ARG A 18 -28.46 0.20 -24.19
CA ARG A 18 -29.66 -0.20 -24.93
C ARG A 18 -30.26 1.01 -25.64
N VAL A 19 -31.05 0.75 -26.68
CA VAL A 19 -31.79 1.77 -27.41
C VAL A 19 -33.28 1.48 -27.23
N LEU A 20 -34.05 2.44 -26.72
CA LEU A 20 -35.50 2.28 -26.63
C LEU A 20 -36.09 2.47 -28.02
N THR A 21 -36.57 1.37 -28.60
CA THR A 21 -37.16 1.36 -29.94
C THR A 21 -38.34 2.33 -30.04
N GLU A 22 -39.12 2.50 -28.98
CA GLU A 22 -40.23 3.46 -28.91
C GLU A 22 -39.81 4.88 -29.28
N GLY A 23 -38.65 5.33 -28.79
CA GLY A 23 -38.09 6.65 -29.06
C GLY A 23 -37.26 6.77 -30.34
N VAL A 24 -37.18 5.70 -31.14
CA VAL A 24 -36.54 5.75 -32.46
C VAL A 24 -37.49 6.36 -33.48
N ASP A 25 -37.03 7.45 -34.12
CA ASP A 25 -37.64 8.04 -35.30
C ASP A 25 -37.14 7.35 -36.57
N ILE A 26 -38.08 6.74 -37.31
CA ILE A 26 -37.85 6.06 -38.59
C ILE A 26 -38.38 6.85 -39.79
N SER A 27 -39.03 8.00 -39.57
CA SER A 27 -39.78 8.74 -40.58
C SER A 27 -38.90 9.20 -41.75
N GLN A 28 -37.72 9.75 -41.47
CA GLN A 28 -36.77 10.16 -42.50
C GLN A 28 -36.30 8.96 -43.33
N TYR A 29 -35.97 7.86 -42.66
CA TYR A 29 -35.42 6.68 -43.32
C TYR A 29 -36.47 5.97 -44.19
N GLN A 30 -37.74 5.95 -43.77
CA GLN A 30 -38.84 5.42 -44.58
C GLN A 30 -39.03 6.14 -45.92
N ARG A 31 -38.60 7.40 -46.05
CA ARG A 31 -38.65 8.13 -47.32
C ARG A 31 -37.59 7.65 -48.32
N ASN A 32 -36.50 7.07 -47.84
CA ASN A 32 -35.42 6.53 -48.67
C ASN A 32 -34.74 5.33 -47.97
N PRO A 33 -35.41 4.16 -47.93
CA PRO A 33 -35.03 3.03 -47.09
C PRO A 33 -33.92 2.19 -47.73
N GLN A 34 -32.75 2.78 -47.96
CA GLN A 34 -31.63 2.16 -48.65
C GLN A 34 -30.96 1.07 -47.81
N LEU A 35 -30.73 -0.09 -48.42
CA LEU A 35 -29.92 -1.16 -47.85
C LEU A 35 -28.48 -1.04 -48.34
N LEU A 36 -27.54 -0.88 -47.41
CA LEU A 36 -26.11 -0.76 -47.71
C LEU A 36 -25.36 -2.08 -47.49
N TYR A 37 -24.14 -2.15 -48.01
CA TYR A 37 -23.17 -3.19 -47.69
C TYR A 37 -22.09 -2.65 -46.76
N MET A 38 -21.83 -3.32 -45.62
CA MET A 38 -20.71 -3.02 -44.72
C MET A 38 -20.59 -1.56 -44.25
N HIS A 39 -21.70 -0.82 -44.15
CA HIS A 39 -21.71 0.61 -43.79
C HIS A 39 -20.94 1.51 -44.77
N CYS A 40 -20.71 1.04 -46.00
CA CYS A 40 -20.06 1.81 -47.04
C CYS A 40 -21.10 2.68 -47.77
N ARG A 41 -21.06 3.99 -47.52
CA ARG A 41 -21.86 4.96 -48.29
C ARG A 41 -21.54 4.84 -49.78
N GLY A 42 -22.58 4.82 -50.61
CA GLY A 42 -22.46 4.62 -52.06
C GLY A 42 -22.49 3.15 -52.51
N LEU A 43 -22.37 2.19 -51.58
CA LEU A 43 -22.57 0.76 -51.85
C LEU A 43 -24.00 0.33 -51.47
N THR A 44 -24.98 0.90 -52.15
CA THR A 44 -26.39 0.49 -52.04
C THR A 44 -26.57 -0.83 -52.78
N ILE A 45 -27.12 -1.82 -52.08
CA ILE A 45 -27.36 -3.19 -52.59
C ILE A 45 -28.85 -3.55 -52.62
N GLY A 46 -29.72 -2.60 -52.28
CA GLY A 46 -31.16 -2.82 -52.23
C GLY A 46 -31.89 -1.81 -51.38
N LEU A 47 -33.05 -2.23 -50.89
CA LEU A 47 -33.92 -1.43 -50.05
C LEU A 47 -34.64 -2.28 -49.01
N LEU A 48 -35.13 -1.63 -47.96
CA LEU A 48 -36.02 -2.21 -46.97
C LEU A 48 -37.48 -1.90 -47.31
N LYS A 49 -38.34 -2.91 -47.18
CA LYS A 49 -39.80 -2.78 -47.27
C LYS A 49 -40.44 -3.08 -45.93
N ASP A 50 -41.63 -2.52 -45.72
CA ASP A 50 -42.50 -2.82 -44.58
C ASP A 50 -41.77 -2.73 -43.23
N ILE A 51 -41.14 -1.57 -43.01
CA ILE A 51 -40.45 -1.23 -41.76
C ILE A 51 -41.51 -0.99 -40.68
N ARG A 52 -41.52 -1.84 -39.65
CA ARG A 52 -42.48 -1.79 -38.55
C ARG A 52 -41.76 -1.58 -37.23
N LYS A 53 -42.39 -0.79 -36.35
CA LYS A 53 -41.99 -0.60 -34.95
C LYS A 53 -43.12 -1.10 -34.07
N GLU A 54 -42.96 -2.30 -33.52
CA GLU A 54 -44.00 -3.00 -32.75
C GLU A 54 -43.34 -3.84 -31.64
N ASN A 55 -43.97 -3.94 -30.47
CA ASN A 55 -43.55 -4.81 -29.35
C ASN A 55 -42.09 -4.63 -28.89
N GLY A 56 -41.54 -3.41 -28.94
CA GLY A 56 -40.16 -3.17 -28.53
C GLY A 56 -39.12 -3.62 -29.56
N GLU A 57 -39.54 -3.89 -30.80
CA GLU A 57 -38.65 -4.26 -31.91
C GLU A 57 -38.89 -3.38 -33.14
N ILE A 58 -37.83 -3.20 -33.93
CA ILE A 58 -37.92 -2.65 -35.29
C ILE A 58 -37.59 -3.77 -36.26
N THR A 59 -38.51 -4.06 -37.19
CA THR A 59 -38.36 -5.12 -38.19
C THR A 59 -38.57 -4.59 -39.60
N ALA A 60 -37.99 -5.26 -40.59
CA ALA A 60 -38.17 -4.92 -42.01
C ALA A 60 -37.99 -6.13 -42.92
N GLU A 61 -38.40 -6.01 -44.18
CA GLU A 61 -38.14 -6.99 -45.23
C GLU A 61 -37.01 -6.51 -46.15
N ILE A 62 -35.98 -7.34 -46.27
CA ILE A 62 -34.85 -7.06 -47.16
C ILE A 62 -35.23 -7.37 -48.61
N VAL A 63 -34.97 -6.41 -49.49
CA VAL A 63 -35.09 -6.56 -50.94
C VAL A 63 -33.78 -6.13 -51.60
N PHE A 64 -33.04 -7.09 -52.14
CA PHE A 64 -31.88 -6.80 -52.99
C PHE A 64 -32.33 -6.27 -54.34
N ASP A 65 -31.67 -5.22 -54.85
CA ASP A 65 -32.04 -4.60 -56.14
C ASP A 65 -31.51 -5.37 -57.36
N GLU A 66 -30.52 -6.25 -57.15
CA GLU A 66 -29.78 -7.01 -58.16
C GLU A 66 -29.14 -6.15 -59.27
N ALA A 67 -29.02 -4.83 -59.04
CA ALA A 67 -28.52 -3.86 -60.01
C ALA A 67 -27.01 -4.02 -60.22
N THR A 68 -26.28 -4.28 -59.13
CA THR A 68 -24.83 -4.50 -59.13
C THR A 68 -24.48 -5.97 -58.97
N GLU A 69 -23.26 -6.36 -59.37
CA GLU A 69 -22.75 -7.71 -59.09
C GLU A 69 -22.68 -8.00 -57.60
N LEU A 70 -22.30 -7.00 -56.80
CA LEU A 70 -22.29 -7.07 -55.34
C LEU A 70 -23.68 -7.38 -54.80
N SER A 71 -24.71 -6.66 -55.25
CA SER A 71 -26.10 -6.90 -54.86
C SER A 71 -26.55 -8.34 -55.17
N ARG A 72 -26.23 -8.85 -56.37
CA ARG A 72 -26.50 -10.24 -56.76
C ARG A 72 -25.75 -11.26 -55.91
N GLN A 73 -24.48 -10.98 -55.58
CA GLN A 73 -23.67 -11.84 -54.69
C GLN A 73 -24.25 -11.87 -53.28
N CYS A 74 -24.58 -10.71 -52.71
CA CYS A 74 -25.17 -10.61 -51.38
C CYS A 74 -26.51 -11.35 -51.30
N LYS A 75 -27.37 -11.23 -52.32
CA LYS A 75 -28.61 -12.00 -52.41
C LYS A 75 -28.37 -13.51 -52.35
N LYS A 76 -27.43 -14.02 -53.16
CA LYS A 76 -27.08 -15.46 -53.17
C LYS A 76 -26.56 -15.92 -51.81
N GLN A 77 -25.68 -15.14 -51.18
CA GLN A 77 -25.14 -15.43 -49.85
C GLN A 77 -26.23 -15.39 -48.77
N TRP A 78 -27.20 -14.49 -48.90
CA TRP A 78 -28.34 -14.35 -48.01
C TRP A 78 -29.36 -15.48 -48.12
N GLU A 79 -29.61 -15.94 -49.34
CA GLU A 79 -30.46 -17.09 -49.63
C GLU A 79 -29.82 -18.38 -49.14
N PHE A 80 -28.52 -18.56 -49.41
CA PHE A 80 -27.71 -19.68 -48.94
C PHE A 80 -27.56 -19.68 -47.40
N GLY A 81 -27.50 -18.50 -46.78
CA GLY A 81 -27.38 -18.33 -45.34
C GLY A 81 -25.94 -18.12 -44.84
N SER A 82 -24.98 -17.85 -45.73
CA SER A 82 -23.63 -17.44 -45.35
C SER A 82 -23.55 -15.97 -44.91
N LEU A 83 -24.54 -15.16 -45.28
CA LEU A 83 -24.69 -13.75 -44.88
C LEU A 83 -26.08 -13.56 -44.28
N ARG A 84 -26.18 -13.29 -42.97
CA ARG A 84 -27.48 -13.28 -42.25
C ARG A 84 -27.64 -12.11 -41.30
N MET A 85 -26.58 -11.33 -41.08
CA MET A 85 -26.56 -10.26 -40.09
C MET A 85 -26.91 -8.93 -40.73
N VAL A 86 -27.66 -8.14 -39.98
CA VAL A 86 -28.03 -6.77 -40.33
C VAL A 86 -27.55 -5.87 -39.22
N SER A 87 -27.03 -4.72 -39.61
CA SER A 87 -26.51 -3.73 -38.69
C SER A 87 -27.12 -2.37 -38.97
N ILE A 88 -27.49 -1.66 -37.91
CA ILE A 88 -28.14 -0.36 -38.02
C ILE A 88 -27.27 0.75 -37.46
N GLY A 89 -27.30 1.91 -38.11
CA GLY A 89 -26.68 3.14 -37.61
C GLY A 89 -27.75 4.07 -37.06
N PHE A 90 -27.57 4.51 -35.81
CA PHE A 90 -28.40 5.54 -35.19
C PHE A 90 -27.67 6.86 -35.06
N ASP A 91 -28.36 7.95 -35.38
CA ASP A 91 -27.98 9.27 -34.87
C ASP A 91 -28.61 9.44 -33.47
N ILE A 92 -27.78 9.59 -32.44
CA ILE A 92 -28.25 9.78 -31.06
C ILE A 92 -28.81 11.19 -30.90
N ILE A 93 -30.02 11.30 -30.35
CA ILE A 93 -30.66 12.59 -30.05
C ILE A 93 -30.68 12.83 -28.54
N GLU A 94 -31.08 11.81 -27.76
CA GLU A 94 -31.26 11.91 -26.32
C GLU A 94 -30.84 10.62 -25.63
N THR A 95 -30.23 10.78 -24.45
CA THR A 95 -29.80 9.68 -23.59
C THR A 95 -30.21 9.95 -22.16
N SER A 96 -30.56 8.91 -21.41
CA SER A 96 -30.86 8.98 -19.97
C SER A 96 -30.04 7.97 -19.19
N ASP A 97 -29.59 8.38 -18.01
CA ASP A 97 -28.98 7.57 -16.96
C ASP A 97 -29.91 7.36 -15.76
N ASP A 98 -31.21 7.67 -15.91
CA ASP A 98 -32.21 7.50 -14.86
C ASP A 98 -32.39 6.01 -14.50
N PRO A 99 -32.53 5.66 -13.20
CA PRO A 99 -32.64 4.27 -12.76
C PRO A 99 -33.77 3.47 -13.44
N GLU A 100 -34.87 4.13 -13.78
CA GLU A 100 -36.03 3.51 -14.46
C GLU A 100 -35.70 3.05 -15.89
N HIS A 101 -34.71 3.68 -16.51
CA HIS A 101 -34.26 3.38 -17.86
C HIS A 101 -33.03 2.48 -17.91
N LEU A 102 -32.48 2.05 -16.78
CA LEU A 102 -31.32 1.17 -16.72
C LEU A 102 -31.71 -0.29 -16.49
N VAL A 103 -31.03 -1.21 -17.19
CA VAL A 103 -31.15 -2.65 -16.96
C VAL A 103 -29.91 -3.23 -16.30
N VAL A 104 -30.05 -4.40 -15.67
CA VAL A 104 -28.93 -5.11 -15.03
C VAL A 104 -27.83 -5.39 -16.08
N GLY A 105 -26.58 -5.10 -15.72
CA GLY A 105 -25.41 -5.29 -16.60
C GLY A 105 -25.11 -4.09 -17.51
N GLN A 106 -25.93 -3.05 -17.51
CA GLN A 106 -25.72 -1.86 -18.32
C GLN A 106 -24.56 -1.02 -17.78
N ARG A 107 -23.67 -0.59 -18.68
CA ARG A 107 -22.46 0.18 -18.38
C ARG A 107 -22.49 1.60 -18.94
N ARG A 108 -23.45 1.92 -19.80
CA ARG A 108 -23.57 3.18 -20.55
C ARG A 108 -25.03 3.65 -20.58
N PRO A 109 -25.31 4.96 -20.69
CA PRO A 109 -26.67 5.50 -20.71
C PRO A 109 -27.57 4.82 -21.73
N THR A 110 -28.86 4.77 -21.41
CA THR A 110 -29.90 4.31 -22.34
C THR A 110 -30.16 5.40 -23.36
N VAL A 111 -30.18 5.03 -24.65
CA VAL A 111 -30.60 5.95 -25.71
C VAL A 111 -32.12 5.99 -25.70
N THR A 112 -32.69 7.10 -25.22
CA THR A 112 -34.14 7.30 -25.11
C THR A 112 -34.74 7.84 -26.40
N LYS A 113 -33.98 8.64 -27.16
CA LYS A 113 -34.37 9.09 -28.50
C LYS A 113 -33.22 9.00 -29.48
N ALA A 114 -33.50 8.45 -30.65
CA ALA A 114 -32.56 8.34 -31.74
C ALA A 114 -33.28 8.45 -33.08
N ARG A 115 -32.51 8.71 -34.13
CA ARG A 115 -33.00 8.65 -35.50
C ARG A 115 -32.31 7.53 -36.23
N LEU A 116 -33.08 6.69 -36.92
CA LEU A 116 -32.54 5.67 -37.81
C LEU A 116 -31.85 6.35 -39.00
N TYR A 117 -30.54 6.15 -39.12
CA TYR A 117 -29.72 6.79 -40.14
C TYR A 117 -29.42 5.84 -41.31
N GLU A 118 -29.04 4.60 -41.01
CA GLU A 118 -28.71 3.61 -42.03
C GLU A 118 -29.00 2.17 -41.59
N VAL A 119 -29.13 1.29 -42.57
CA VAL A 119 -29.18 -0.15 -42.38
C VAL A 119 -28.26 -0.83 -43.40
N SER A 120 -27.41 -1.73 -42.92
CA SER A 120 -26.44 -2.45 -43.74
C SER A 120 -26.50 -3.94 -43.50
N VAL A 121 -26.22 -4.73 -44.54
CA VAL A 121 -25.86 -6.14 -44.38
C VAL A 121 -24.38 -6.23 -44.01
N VAL A 122 -24.06 -7.02 -42.98
CA VAL A 122 -22.70 -7.18 -42.44
C VAL A 122 -22.32 -8.66 -42.28
N ASP A 123 -21.02 -8.93 -42.27
CA ASP A 123 -20.43 -10.27 -42.05
C ASP A 123 -20.36 -10.60 -40.56
N ILE A 124 -19.90 -9.63 -39.75
CA ILE A 124 -19.77 -9.74 -38.30
C ILE A 124 -20.61 -8.65 -37.65
N GLY A 125 -21.64 -9.10 -36.94
CA GLY A 125 -22.45 -8.24 -36.09
C GLY A 125 -21.83 -8.09 -34.70
N ALA A 126 -22.02 -6.92 -34.09
CA ALA A 126 -21.66 -6.67 -32.70
C ALA A 126 -22.43 -7.53 -31.69
N ASN A 127 -23.67 -7.85 -32.03
CA ASN A 127 -24.65 -8.66 -31.31
C ASN A 127 -25.66 -9.19 -32.36
N ASP A 128 -26.69 -9.94 -31.92
CA ASP A 128 -27.77 -10.42 -32.80
C ASP A 128 -28.42 -9.29 -33.63
N ASP A 129 -28.33 -8.04 -33.16
CA ASP A 129 -28.97 -6.85 -33.74
C ASP A 129 -27.98 -5.77 -34.26
N ALA A 130 -26.68 -6.09 -34.33
CA ALA A 130 -25.53 -5.24 -34.66
C ALA A 130 -25.80 -3.71 -34.72
N ILE A 131 -25.61 -2.97 -33.63
CA ILE A 131 -25.94 -1.53 -33.58
C ILE A 131 -24.67 -0.67 -33.67
N LYS A 132 -24.67 0.34 -34.56
CA LYS A 132 -23.67 1.42 -34.67
C LYS A 132 -24.27 2.77 -34.26
N LEU A 133 -23.41 3.66 -33.76
CA LEU A 133 -23.80 4.98 -33.26
C LEU A 133 -23.10 6.11 -34.02
N ARG A 134 -23.81 7.22 -34.15
CA ARG A 134 -23.30 8.49 -34.66
C ARG A 134 -23.67 9.60 -33.69
N LYS A 135 -22.69 10.45 -33.38
CA LYS A 135 -22.83 11.61 -32.51
C LYS A 135 -22.05 12.77 -33.12
N ASP A 136 -22.66 13.95 -33.16
CA ASP A 136 -22.04 15.18 -33.69
C ASP A 136 -21.48 15.07 -35.13
N GLY A 137 -22.05 14.16 -35.92
CA GLY A 137 -21.65 13.95 -37.31
C GLY A 137 -20.59 12.86 -37.52
N GLU A 138 -19.96 12.36 -36.46
CA GLU A 138 -18.94 11.30 -36.51
C GLU A 138 -19.53 9.90 -36.33
N LEU A 139 -19.17 8.97 -37.22
CA LEU A 139 -19.61 7.57 -37.18
C LEU A 139 -18.67 6.76 -36.29
N PHE A 140 -19.22 6.16 -35.24
CA PHE A 140 -18.48 5.27 -34.35
C PHE A 140 -18.74 3.83 -34.77
N THR A 141 -17.70 3.19 -35.32
CA THR A 141 -17.72 1.75 -35.59
C THR A 141 -17.42 1.04 -34.29
N LEU A 142 -18.44 0.43 -33.74
CA LEU A 142 -18.29 -0.39 -32.57
C LEU A 142 -17.84 -1.78 -33.08
N SER A 143 -16.58 -2.13 -32.81
CA SER A 143 -16.05 -3.50 -32.80
C SER A 143 -15.93 -3.94 -31.35
N ASP A 144 -15.74 -5.23 -31.07
CA ASP A 144 -15.40 -5.66 -29.70
C ASP A 144 -14.15 -4.90 -29.21
N GLY A 145 -14.30 -4.05 -28.19
CA GLY A 145 -13.27 -3.11 -27.72
C GLY A 145 -13.17 -1.74 -28.42
N GLY A 146 -14.08 -1.40 -29.34
CA GLY A 146 -14.12 -0.10 -30.04
C GLY A 146 -14.63 1.06 -29.19
N ASP A 147 -14.21 2.28 -29.54
CA ASP A 147 -14.64 3.51 -28.86
C ASP A 147 -16.14 3.76 -29.02
N CYS A 148 -16.87 3.73 -27.89
CA CYS A 148 -18.30 4.03 -27.84
C CYS A 148 -18.52 5.50 -27.47
N PRO A 149 -19.32 6.27 -28.25
CA PRO A 149 -19.52 7.70 -28.01
C PRO A 149 -20.37 8.01 -26.76
N LEU A 150 -20.96 6.98 -26.16
CA LEU A 150 -21.72 7.10 -24.91
C LEU A 150 -20.76 7.02 -23.72
N PRO A 151 -20.80 7.99 -22.78
CA PRO A 151 -19.98 7.92 -21.58
C PRO A 151 -20.31 6.66 -20.79
N LEU A 152 -19.36 6.18 -19.97
CA LEU A 152 -19.71 5.16 -18.99
C LEU A 152 -20.72 5.77 -18.02
N LEU A 153 -21.72 4.98 -17.63
CA LEU A 153 -22.63 5.38 -16.55
C LEU A 153 -21.79 5.71 -15.35
N ASN A 154 -22.03 6.88 -14.77
CA ASN A 154 -21.52 7.20 -13.46
C ASN A 154 -22.41 6.48 -12.44
N CYS A 155 -22.40 5.15 -12.49
CA CYS A 155 -22.98 4.35 -11.45
C CYS A 155 -22.30 4.85 -10.18
N LYS A 156 -23.07 5.14 -9.13
CA LYS A 156 -22.59 5.19 -7.74
C LYS A 156 -22.06 3.81 -7.29
N SER A 157 -21.36 3.09 -8.16
CA SER A 157 -20.37 2.06 -7.86
C SER A 157 -19.38 2.56 -6.83
N THR A 158 -19.11 3.86 -6.77
CA THR A 158 -18.37 4.45 -5.64
C THR A 158 -19.07 4.20 -4.31
N ILE A 159 -20.39 4.17 -4.20
CA ILE A 159 -21.07 3.94 -2.90
C ILE A 159 -21.02 2.47 -2.50
N LYS A 160 -21.17 1.52 -3.43
CA LYS A 160 -21.04 0.08 -3.10
C LYS A 160 -19.59 -0.34 -2.91
N SER A 161 -18.64 0.22 -3.65
CA SER A 161 -17.21 0.01 -3.40
C SER A 161 -16.78 0.69 -2.11
N GLN A 162 -17.20 1.94 -1.84
CA GLN A 162 -16.95 2.62 -0.57
C GLN A 162 -17.60 1.88 0.59
N GLN A 163 -18.81 1.32 0.46
CA GLN A 163 -19.41 0.51 1.52
C GLN A 163 -18.67 -0.81 1.77
N MET A 164 -18.18 -1.48 0.73
CA MET A 164 -17.35 -2.69 0.87
C MET A 164 -15.95 -2.37 1.41
N GLU A 165 -15.36 -1.24 1.00
CA GLU A 165 -14.09 -0.72 1.50
C GLU A 165 -14.22 -0.26 2.96
N LEU A 166 -15.32 0.40 3.34
CA LEU A 166 -15.64 0.75 4.72
C LEU A 166 -15.85 -0.47 5.60
N LYS A 167 -16.57 -1.48 5.12
CA LYS A 167 -16.75 -2.72 5.85
C LYS A 167 -15.43 -3.46 6.06
N THR A 168 -14.59 -3.52 5.03
CA THR A 168 -13.26 -4.14 5.15
C THR A 168 -12.30 -3.32 6.03
N LEU A 169 -12.34 -1.98 5.96
CA LEU A 169 -11.60 -1.08 6.84
C LEU A 169 -12.07 -1.19 8.30
N ALA A 170 -13.38 -1.18 8.55
CA ALA A 170 -13.96 -1.33 9.89
C ALA A 170 -13.56 -2.68 10.51
N LEU A 171 -13.62 -3.77 9.74
CA LEU A 171 -13.26 -5.11 10.22
C LEU A 171 -11.75 -5.25 10.45
N ALA A 172 -10.90 -4.67 9.59
CA ALA A 172 -9.45 -4.61 9.79
C ALA A 172 -9.05 -3.75 11.01
N LEU A 173 -9.87 -2.77 11.37
CA LEU A 173 -9.71 -1.91 12.56
C LEU A 173 -10.37 -2.50 13.82
N GLY A 174 -10.99 -3.70 13.73
CA GLY A 174 -11.65 -4.37 14.86
C GLY A 174 -12.98 -3.76 15.29
N LEU A 175 -13.59 -2.93 14.44
CA LEU A 175 -14.91 -2.33 14.63
C LEU A 175 -16.02 -3.22 14.04
N THR A 176 -17.24 -3.06 14.54
CA THR A 176 -18.42 -3.79 14.04
C THR A 176 -18.76 -3.39 12.60
N GLU A 177 -19.33 -4.31 11.81
CA GLU A 177 -19.66 -4.13 10.38
C GLU A 177 -20.65 -3.00 10.05
N THR A 178 -21.23 -2.37 11.09
CA THR A 178 -22.17 -1.23 11.01
C THR A 178 -21.53 0.10 11.42
N ALA A 179 -20.21 0.18 11.57
CA ALA A 179 -19.54 1.41 11.99
C ALA A 179 -19.48 2.45 10.85
N ASP A 180 -19.97 3.66 11.14
CA ASP A 180 -19.99 4.78 10.19
C ASP A 180 -18.57 5.33 9.90
N GLU A 181 -18.38 6.01 8.76
CA GLU A 181 -17.10 6.63 8.33
C GLU A 181 -16.43 7.47 9.43
N ALA A 182 -17.24 8.17 10.22
CA ALA A 182 -16.77 9.00 11.33
C ALA A 182 -16.09 8.17 12.43
N ALA A 183 -16.62 6.99 12.74
CA ALA A 183 -16.07 6.09 13.76
C ALA A 183 -14.77 5.43 13.28
N VAL A 184 -14.70 5.07 11.99
CA VAL A 184 -13.50 4.53 11.35
C VAL A 184 -12.36 5.55 11.36
N ASN A 185 -12.64 6.80 10.95
CA ASN A 185 -11.63 7.87 10.96
C ASN A 185 -11.16 8.25 12.38
N ALA A 186 -12.06 8.22 13.37
CA ALA A 186 -11.68 8.44 14.76
C ALA A 186 -10.72 7.36 15.27
N LYS A 187 -10.98 6.08 14.97
CA LYS A 187 -10.06 4.99 15.35
C LYS A 187 -8.74 5.02 14.60
N ILE A 188 -8.72 5.44 13.34
CA ILE A 188 -7.46 5.66 12.61
C ILE A 188 -6.65 6.79 13.25
N ALA A 189 -7.29 7.88 13.69
CA ALA A 189 -6.61 8.96 14.40
C ALA A 189 -6.05 8.50 15.75
N GLU A 190 -6.82 7.69 16.49
CA GLU A 190 -6.38 7.06 17.75
C GLU A 190 -5.20 6.10 17.53
N LEU A 191 -5.22 5.28 16.47
CA LEU A 191 -4.09 4.40 16.14
C LEU A 191 -2.85 5.16 15.67
N LYS A 192 -3.02 6.29 14.96
CA LYS A 192 -1.89 7.15 14.57
C LYS A 192 -1.25 7.80 15.79
N THR A 193 -2.06 8.38 16.67
CA THR A 193 -1.57 8.97 17.93
C THR A 193 -0.92 7.91 18.81
N ALA A 194 -1.53 6.74 18.99
CA ALA A 194 -0.92 5.62 19.72
C ALA A 194 0.38 5.12 19.08
N LYS A 195 0.52 5.17 17.75
CA LYS A 195 1.75 4.82 17.05
C LYS A 195 2.85 5.88 17.25
N GLU A 196 2.49 7.15 17.26
CA GLU A 196 3.41 8.27 17.56
C GLU A 196 3.88 8.21 19.02
N GLU A 197 2.98 7.94 19.96
CA GLU A 197 3.29 7.70 21.37
C GLU A 197 4.16 6.45 21.55
N ALA A 198 3.86 5.35 20.85
CA ALA A 198 4.70 4.15 20.91
C ALA A 198 6.09 4.38 20.29
N ALA A 199 6.21 5.21 19.26
CA ALA A 199 7.50 5.55 18.65
C ALA A 199 8.34 6.44 19.58
N THR A 200 7.72 7.44 20.22
CA THR A 200 8.38 8.29 21.21
C THR A 200 8.79 7.51 22.45
N LEU A 201 7.90 6.67 22.99
CA LEU A 201 8.23 5.78 24.11
C LEU A 201 9.35 4.78 23.79
N ARG A 202 9.39 4.25 22.55
CA ARG A 202 10.52 3.39 22.13
C ARG A 202 11.83 4.17 22.03
N ALA A 203 11.81 5.37 21.45
CA ALA A 203 12.98 6.23 21.37
C ALA A 203 13.49 6.66 22.76
N ASP A 204 12.57 7.00 23.68
CA ASP A 204 12.91 7.34 25.06
C ASP A 204 13.46 6.12 25.82
N LYS A 205 12.88 4.93 25.61
CA LYS A 205 13.41 3.69 26.20
C LYS A 205 14.81 3.37 25.70
N GLU A 206 15.05 3.44 24.38
CA GLU A 206 16.37 3.24 23.80
C GLU A 206 17.37 4.26 24.32
N ARG A 207 16.98 5.54 24.41
CA ARG A 207 17.83 6.59 24.99
C ARG A 207 18.19 6.29 26.44
N LEU A 208 17.20 5.99 27.28
CA LEU A 208 17.41 5.66 28.69
C LEU A 208 18.30 4.41 28.87
N GLU A 209 18.13 3.40 28.02
CA GLU A 209 19.01 2.22 28.03
C GLU A 209 20.45 2.60 27.65
N THR A 210 20.64 3.42 26.61
CA THR A 210 21.99 3.87 26.23
C THR A 210 22.65 4.77 27.26
N ASP A 211 21.88 5.63 27.94
CA ASP A 211 22.37 6.50 29.00
C ASP A 211 22.76 5.66 30.22
N ALA A 212 21.94 4.68 30.60
CA ALA A 212 22.24 3.77 31.69
C ALA A 212 23.47 2.88 31.40
N ILE A 213 23.62 2.41 30.16
CA ILE A 213 24.82 1.68 29.70
C ILE A 213 26.06 2.57 29.78
N THR A 214 25.96 3.82 29.32
CA THR A 214 27.08 4.76 29.35
C THR A 214 27.49 5.09 30.78
N ALA A 215 26.52 5.32 31.68
CA ALA A 215 26.77 5.54 33.10
C ALA A 215 27.43 4.33 33.78
N ALA A 216 27.02 3.10 33.43
CA ALA A 216 27.64 1.88 33.97
C ALA A 216 29.10 1.71 33.49
N VAL A 217 29.38 2.03 32.22
CA VAL A 217 30.76 2.02 31.68
C VAL A 217 31.60 3.11 32.33
N ASP A 218 31.05 4.31 32.55
CA ASP A 218 31.75 5.41 33.20
C ASP A 218 32.07 5.13 34.67
N ALA A 219 31.15 4.49 35.39
CA ALA A 219 31.42 3.98 36.75
C ALA A 219 32.56 2.96 36.76
N ALA A 220 32.57 2.01 35.81
CA ALA A 220 33.64 1.01 35.73
C ALA A 220 35.01 1.58 35.32
N ILE A 221 35.04 2.71 34.60
CA ILE A 221 36.27 3.47 34.31
C ILE A 221 36.74 4.21 35.57
N ALA A 222 35.82 4.83 36.33
CA ALA A 222 36.13 5.49 37.60
C ALA A 222 36.69 4.51 38.64
N ASP A 223 36.13 3.29 38.71
CA ASP A 223 36.59 2.20 39.55
C ASP A 223 37.88 1.53 39.05
N ARG A 224 38.48 2.03 37.96
CA ARG A 224 39.69 1.50 37.30
C ARG A 224 39.60 0.03 36.87
N ARG A 225 38.39 -0.47 36.67
CA ARG A 225 38.12 -1.82 36.13
C ARG A 225 38.21 -1.84 34.60
N LEU A 226 38.00 -0.68 33.97
CA LEU A 226 38.16 -0.46 32.53
C LEU A 226 39.17 0.65 32.23
N SER A 227 39.92 0.50 31.13
CA SER A 227 40.74 1.56 30.56
C SER A 227 39.90 2.49 29.68
N ALA A 228 40.15 3.80 29.75
CA ALA A 228 39.38 4.81 28.98
C ALA A 228 39.37 4.54 27.46
N ASP A 229 40.46 3.95 26.93
CA ASP A 229 40.59 3.60 25.52
C ASP A 229 39.57 2.56 25.02
N LYS A 230 38.99 1.76 25.93
CA LYS A 230 38.02 0.72 25.57
C LYS A 230 36.56 1.14 25.79
N LYS A 231 36.31 2.38 26.23
CA LYS A 231 34.96 2.90 26.52
C LYS A 231 33.97 2.66 25.38
N GLN A 232 34.36 2.96 24.15
CA GLN A 232 33.47 2.79 22.98
C GLN A 232 33.14 1.32 22.68
N GLN A 233 34.08 0.40 22.93
CA GLN A 233 33.84 -1.04 22.72
C GLN A 233 32.85 -1.60 23.76
N PHE A 234 32.96 -1.19 25.02
CA PHE A 234 32.06 -1.62 26.08
C PHE A 234 30.67 -0.97 25.99
N VAL A 235 30.57 0.28 25.53
CA VAL A 235 29.26 0.89 25.18
C VAL A 235 28.60 0.13 24.02
N GLY A 236 29.38 -0.26 23.00
CA GLY A 236 28.87 -1.09 21.90
C GLY A 236 28.44 -2.49 22.33
N LEU A 237 29.13 -3.11 23.29
CA LEU A 237 28.74 -4.39 23.89
C LEU A 237 27.49 -4.24 24.76
N GLY A 238 27.38 -3.17 25.55
CA GLY A 238 26.19 -2.87 26.33
C GLY A 238 24.93 -2.70 25.48
N LYS A 239 25.05 -2.07 24.31
CA LYS A 239 23.95 -1.96 23.33
C LYS A 239 23.51 -3.32 22.75
N LYS A 240 24.37 -4.34 22.77
CA LYS A 240 24.08 -5.69 22.22
C LYS A 240 23.64 -6.69 23.28
N LEU A 241 24.20 -6.62 24.48
CA LEU A 241 23.97 -7.57 25.58
C LEU A 241 22.94 -7.08 26.60
N GLY A 242 22.65 -5.77 26.63
CA GLY A 242 21.78 -5.16 27.62
C GLY A 242 22.49 -4.83 28.93
N LEU A 243 21.86 -3.97 29.74
CA LEU A 243 22.45 -3.38 30.95
C LEU A 243 22.81 -4.43 32.02
N ALA A 244 22.00 -5.48 32.19
CA ALA A 244 22.17 -6.47 33.25
C ALA A 244 23.42 -7.33 33.04
N ASP A 245 23.59 -7.84 31.82
CA ASP A 245 24.74 -8.68 31.46
C ASP A 245 26.03 -7.87 31.39
N LEU A 246 25.95 -6.60 30.98
CA LEU A 246 27.09 -5.69 31.04
C LEU A 246 27.55 -5.47 32.49
N LYS A 247 26.64 -5.18 33.43
CA LYS A 247 26.99 -5.05 34.85
C LYS A 247 27.61 -6.32 35.41
N SER A 248 27.03 -7.48 35.12
CA SER A 248 27.60 -8.78 35.53
C SER A 248 29.00 -9.01 34.97
N THR A 249 29.26 -8.59 33.73
CA THR A 249 30.58 -8.71 33.10
C THR A 249 31.58 -7.75 33.72
N LEU A 250 31.16 -6.51 34.01
CA LEU A 250 32.01 -5.50 34.67
C LEU A 250 32.33 -5.89 36.12
N ASP A 251 31.40 -6.54 36.81
CA ASP A 251 31.61 -7.04 38.17
C ASP A 251 32.53 -8.25 38.23
N ALA A 252 32.57 -9.07 37.18
CA ALA A 252 33.52 -10.15 37.04
C ALA A 252 34.96 -9.66 36.71
N MET A 253 35.13 -8.40 36.29
CA MET A 253 36.45 -7.82 36.01
C MET A 253 37.11 -7.29 37.30
N ALA A 254 38.35 -7.73 37.55
CA ALA A 254 39.16 -7.22 38.67
C ALA A 254 39.72 -5.83 38.34
N PRO A 255 39.75 -4.89 39.31
CA PRO A 255 40.31 -3.55 39.10
C PRO A 255 41.79 -3.61 38.71
N MET A 256 42.21 -2.74 37.79
CA MET A 256 43.58 -2.70 37.29
C MET A 256 44.53 -2.22 38.41
N VAL A 257 45.27 -3.16 38.97
CA VAL A 257 46.29 -2.90 40.00
C VAL A 257 47.60 -2.53 39.32
N LYS A 258 48.27 -1.45 39.74
CA LYS A 258 49.59 -1.09 39.20
C LYS A 258 50.60 -2.22 39.52
N PRO A 259 51.51 -2.60 38.60
CA PRO A 259 52.57 -3.58 38.87
C PRO A 259 53.42 -3.23 40.10
N SER A 260 53.53 -1.94 40.42
CA SER A 260 54.21 -1.43 41.62
C SER A 260 53.59 -1.88 42.95
N GLN A 261 52.31 -2.31 42.95
CA GLN A 261 51.63 -2.87 44.14
C GLN A 261 51.68 -4.41 44.19
N LEU A 262 52.06 -5.07 43.08
CA LEU A 262 52.22 -6.52 42.99
C LEU A 262 53.65 -6.98 43.32
N ILE A 263 54.62 -6.06 43.34
CA ILE A 263 55.96 -6.33 43.89
C ILE A 263 55.88 -6.19 45.41
N LYS A 264 55.34 -7.22 46.07
CA LYS A 264 55.74 -7.51 47.45
C LYS A 264 57.08 -8.23 47.37
N PRO A 265 58.14 -7.76 48.07
CA PRO A 265 59.35 -8.56 48.18
C PRO A 265 58.97 -9.90 48.79
N ALA A 266 59.48 -10.99 48.20
CA ALA A 266 59.26 -12.33 48.69
C ALA A 266 59.86 -12.46 50.10
N SER A 267 59.05 -12.25 51.13
CA SER A 267 59.32 -12.77 52.46
C SER A 267 58.17 -13.69 52.86
N THR A 268 58.54 -14.95 52.95
CA THR A 268 57.89 -16.05 53.62
C THR A 268 56.99 -15.67 54.78
N HIS A 269 55.76 -16.19 54.70
CA HIS A 269 54.97 -16.75 55.80
C HIS A 269 54.37 -15.81 56.86
N ALA A 270 53.05 -15.97 56.95
CA ALA A 270 52.21 -15.90 58.15
C ALA A 270 51.63 -14.54 58.57
N THR A 271 50.29 -14.59 58.59
CA THR A 271 49.36 -14.06 59.59
C THR A 271 49.11 -12.56 59.65
N GLY A 272 47.81 -12.22 59.61
CA GLY A 272 47.30 -10.87 59.63
C GLY A 272 47.62 -10.11 60.91
N GLY A 273 47.63 -8.79 60.77
CA GLY A 273 47.84 -7.85 61.85
C GLY A 273 47.94 -6.44 61.30
N THR A 274 47.12 -5.57 61.88
CA THR A 274 47.15 -4.11 61.88
C THR A 274 48.44 -3.44 61.41
N GLY A 275 48.31 -2.43 60.54
CA GLY A 275 49.45 -1.70 59.97
C GLY A 275 50.34 -1.04 61.02
N GLU A 276 51.55 -1.57 61.16
CA GLU A 276 52.66 -0.89 61.83
C GLU A 276 53.47 -0.11 60.80
N LYS A 277 53.58 1.21 61.02
CA LYS A 277 54.47 2.09 60.26
C LYS A 277 55.91 1.76 60.69
N SER A 278 56.68 1.06 59.86
CA SER A 278 58.10 0.82 60.13
C SER A 278 58.94 2.03 59.73
N TYR A 279 59.47 2.77 60.70
CA TYR A 279 60.45 3.84 60.47
C TYR A 279 61.86 3.24 60.32
N LYS A 280 62.74 3.85 59.51
CA LYS A 280 64.12 3.35 59.31
C LYS A 280 65.13 4.08 60.19
N LYS A 281 64.82 5.30 60.63
CA LYS A 281 65.68 6.18 61.43
C LYS A 281 64.88 6.96 62.46
N LEU A 282 65.51 7.36 63.56
CA LEU A 282 64.81 8.07 64.64
C LEU A 282 64.28 9.45 64.22
N SER A 283 64.93 10.11 63.26
CA SER A 283 64.51 11.40 62.67
C SER A 283 63.26 11.29 61.78
N GLU A 284 62.85 10.08 61.39
CA GLU A 284 61.62 9.83 60.63
C GLU A 284 60.38 9.67 61.53
N VAL A 285 60.60 9.55 62.86
CA VAL A 285 59.52 9.45 63.84
C VAL A 285 59.07 10.86 64.21
N PRO A 286 57.75 11.18 64.16
CA PRO A 286 57.23 12.46 64.62
C PRO A 286 57.66 12.73 66.06
N THR A 287 58.14 13.94 66.37
CA THR A 287 58.75 14.29 67.67
C THR A 287 57.82 13.99 68.87
N GLU A 288 56.51 14.07 68.65
CA GLU A 288 55.47 13.76 69.66
C GLU A 288 55.30 12.25 69.92
N GLU A 289 55.69 11.39 68.96
CA GLU A 289 55.62 9.92 69.08
C GLU A 289 56.90 9.31 69.64
N ILE A 290 58.01 10.05 69.69
CA ILE A 290 59.30 9.56 70.18
C ILE A 290 59.24 9.24 71.69
N GLU A 291 58.57 10.08 72.48
CA GLU A 291 58.42 9.83 73.93
C GLU A 291 57.50 8.64 74.23
N ALA A 292 56.48 8.42 73.40
CA ALA A 292 55.61 7.24 73.47
C ALA A 292 56.37 5.98 73.04
N LEU A 293 57.18 6.04 71.98
CA LEU A 293 58.01 4.92 71.52
C LEU A 293 59.04 4.52 72.57
N LYS A 294 59.64 5.50 73.27
CA LYS A 294 60.56 5.24 74.39
C LYS A 294 59.87 4.61 75.61
N ARG A 295 58.59 4.88 75.83
CA ARG A 295 57.84 4.38 77.00
C ARG A 295 57.23 3.00 76.75
N ASP A 296 56.68 2.79 75.56
CA ASP A 296 55.86 1.62 75.27
C ASP A 296 56.64 0.56 74.46
N ASN A 297 57.72 0.93 73.78
CA ASN A 297 58.50 0.01 72.95
C ASN A 297 60.00 0.36 72.89
N GLU A 298 60.65 0.32 74.06
CA GLU A 298 62.08 0.60 74.27
C GLU A 298 63.06 -0.15 73.33
N PRO A 299 62.83 -1.42 72.93
CA PRO A 299 63.72 -2.13 72.02
C PRO A 299 63.81 -1.50 70.63
N GLU A 300 62.69 -0.99 70.09
CA GLU A 300 62.66 -0.41 68.74
C GLU A 300 63.20 1.02 68.74
N TYR A 301 62.99 1.77 69.83
CA TYR A 301 63.67 3.05 70.03
C TYR A 301 65.20 2.87 70.06
N ARG A 302 65.72 1.85 70.77
CA ARG A 302 67.16 1.56 70.80
C ARG A 302 67.72 1.19 69.43
N ARG A 303 66.96 0.42 68.63
CA ARG A 303 67.33 0.08 67.24
C ARG A 303 67.41 1.32 66.35
N LEU A 304 66.42 2.21 66.45
CA LEU A 304 66.36 3.45 65.67
C LEU A 304 67.41 4.47 66.11
N TYR A 305 67.70 4.56 67.42
CA TYR A 305 68.74 5.41 67.97
C TYR A 305 70.14 4.95 67.51
N LYS A 306 70.40 3.64 67.56
CA LYS A 306 71.65 3.05 67.06
C LYS A 306 71.81 3.23 65.55
N ALA A 307 70.72 3.10 64.79
CA ALA A 307 70.74 3.30 63.35
C ALA A 307 71.03 4.75 62.93
N GLU A 308 70.63 5.73 63.75
CA GLU A 308 70.83 7.15 63.43
C GLU A 308 72.17 7.70 63.99
N TYR A 309 72.53 7.36 65.22
CA TYR A 309 73.70 7.95 65.90
C TYR A 309 74.88 6.99 66.06
N GLY A 310 74.73 5.69 65.76
CA GLY A 310 75.83 4.71 65.81
C GLY A 310 76.30 4.30 67.20
N PHE A 311 75.65 4.78 68.27
CA PHE A 311 75.92 4.42 69.66
C PHE A 311 74.74 3.64 70.26
N ASP A 312 75.02 2.75 71.22
CA ASP A 312 73.98 2.05 71.97
C ASP A 312 73.33 2.99 73.01
N TYR A 313 72.00 3.08 72.97
CA TYR A 313 71.16 3.78 73.94
C TYR A 313 70.93 2.93 75.20
#